data_AF-A0A8I1R865-F1
#
_entry.id   AF-A0A8I1R865-F1
#
_cell.length_a   1.000
_cell.length_b   1.000
_cell.length_c   1.000
_cell.angle_alpha   90.00
_cell.angle_beta   90.00
_cell.angle_gamma   90.00
#
_symmetry.space_group_name_H-M   'P 1'
#
loop_
_entity.id
_entity.type
_entity.pdbx_description
1 polymer ?
#
loop_
_entity_poly.entity_id
_entity_poly.type
_entity_poly.pdbx_seq_one_letter_code
_entity_poly.pdbx_strand_id
1 'polypeptide(L)'
;MKLAFWKKQAPPPEIETLSWNFMVRATDPDECWDVAQHFRATELPENARTCEVSFLMGSVVRNAVRELVPKSKQRACVTSAEAAYFKTFDDQSDDSLPPEMAAVYGSMTLGHVARIALATYGESGDKLHLSIPVLVRRLKGDPRIAYEISPLVERRAKTLTSAFSHVIRQCNAT
;
A
#
# COMPACT_ATOMS: atom_id res chain seq x y z
N MET A 1 32.19 -10.84 -40.12
CA MET A 1 31.71 -11.59 -38.94
C MET A 1 30.66 -10.75 -38.22
N LYS A 2 29.40 -11.16 -38.20
CA LYS A 2 28.34 -10.48 -37.43
C LYS A 2 28.35 -11.08 -36.02
N LEU A 3 28.88 -10.34 -35.05
CA LEU A 3 28.78 -10.69 -33.62
C LEU A 3 27.34 -10.45 -33.18
N ALA A 4 26.55 -11.53 -33.15
CA ALA A 4 25.24 -11.52 -32.53
C ALA A 4 25.43 -11.37 -31.02
N PHE A 5 25.37 -10.13 -30.52
CA PHE A 5 25.15 -9.84 -29.11
C PHE A 5 23.74 -10.31 -28.72
N TRP A 6 23.62 -11.60 -28.40
CA TRP A 6 22.48 -12.11 -27.67
C TRP A 6 22.53 -11.47 -26.28
N LYS A 7 21.84 -10.34 -26.10
CA LYS A 7 21.48 -9.87 -24.76
C LYS A 7 20.68 -11.00 -24.12
N LYS A 8 21.32 -11.79 -23.25
CA LYS A 8 20.61 -12.70 -22.34
C LYS A 8 19.61 -11.81 -21.61
N GLN A 9 18.32 -11.94 -21.92
CA GLN A 9 17.27 -11.31 -21.12
C GLN A 9 17.50 -11.78 -19.69
N ALA A 10 17.58 -10.82 -18.77
CA ALA A 10 17.68 -11.15 -17.35
C ALA A 10 16.51 -12.08 -16.99
N PRO A 11 16.72 -13.08 -16.14
CA PRO A 11 15.63 -13.93 -15.69
C PRO A 11 14.51 -13.07 -15.11
N PRO A 12 13.23 -13.44 -15.30
CA PRO A 12 12.13 -12.72 -14.71
C PRO A 12 12.33 -12.64 -13.18
N PRO A 13 11.99 -11.50 -12.56
CA PRO A 13 12.19 -11.32 -11.12
C PRO A 13 11.35 -12.33 -10.34
N GLU A 14 11.87 -12.76 -9.20
CA GLU A 14 11.15 -13.64 -8.26
C GLU A 14 9.86 -12.97 -7.76
N ILE A 15 8.85 -13.77 -7.43
CA ILE A 15 7.52 -13.27 -7.05
C ILE A 15 7.53 -12.51 -5.71
N GLU A 16 8.50 -12.81 -4.84
CA GLU A 16 8.84 -12.07 -3.64
C GLU A 16 9.27 -10.64 -4.00
N THR A 17 10.22 -10.50 -4.93
CA THR A 17 10.66 -9.18 -5.47
C THR A 17 9.50 -8.43 -6.11
N LEU A 18 8.62 -9.12 -6.84
CA LEU A 18 7.41 -8.50 -7.37
C LEU A 18 6.47 -8.00 -6.27
N SER A 19 6.34 -8.75 -5.16
CA SER A 19 5.50 -8.36 -4.02
C SER A 19 6.07 -7.17 -3.26
N TRP A 20 7.40 -7.09 -3.13
CA TRP A 20 8.12 -5.91 -2.65
C TRP A 20 7.80 -4.68 -3.51
N ASN A 21 8.03 -4.77 -4.82
CA ASN A 21 7.80 -3.67 -5.76
C ASN A 21 6.33 -3.25 -5.80
N PHE A 22 5.43 -4.22 -5.68
CA PHE A 22 4.00 -3.96 -5.59
C PHE A 22 3.65 -3.13 -4.35
N MET A 23 4.21 -3.47 -3.18
CA MET A 23 4.05 -2.66 -1.97
C MET A 23 4.58 -1.24 -2.16
N VAL A 24 5.83 -1.09 -2.61
CA VAL A 24 6.45 0.23 -2.82
C VAL A 24 5.57 1.10 -3.72
N ARG A 25 5.08 0.53 -4.83
CA ARG A 25 4.22 1.25 -5.77
C ARG A 25 2.84 1.58 -5.19
N ALA A 26 2.31 0.71 -4.34
CA ALA A 26 1.02 0.92 -3.71
C ALA A 26 1.05 2.02 -2.65
N THR A 27 2.15 2.12 -1.90
CA THR A 27 2.36 3.10 -0.82
C THR A 27 3.02 4.40 -1.28
N ASP A 28 3.25 4.55 -2.57
CA ASP A 28 3.83 5.75 -3.17
C ASP A 28 3.03 7.02 -2.76
N PRO A 29 3.70 8.05 -2.21
CA PRO A 29 3.02 9.20 -1.62
C PRO A 29 2.26 10.04 -2.66
N ASP A 30 2.80 10.19 -3.87
CA ASP A 30 2.17 11.00 -4.92
C ASP A 30 0.88 10.32 -5.39
N GLU A 31 0.90 9.01 -5.60
CA GLU A 31 -0.31 8.25 -5.96
C GLU A 31 -1.34 8.20 -4.84
N CYS A 32 -0.89 8.16 -3.58
CA CYS A 32 -1.79 8.19 -2.44
C CYS A 32 -2.41 9.57 -2.25
N TRP A 33 -1.65 10.64 -2.53
CA TRP A 33 -2.15 12.00 -2.55
C TRP A 33 -3.18 12.18 -3.67
N ASP A 34 -2.94 11.59 -4.84
CA ASP A 34 -3.87 11.63 -5.96
C ASP A 34 -5.25 11.07 -5.62
N VAL A 35 -5.33 10.11 -4.70
CA VAL A 35 -6.59 9.60 -4.16
C VAL A 35 -7.12 10.50 -3.04
N ALA A 36 -6.27 10.85 -2.08
CA ALA A 36 -6.65 11.58 -0.87
C ALA A 36 -7.15 13.00 -1.15
N GLN A 37 -6.64 13.68 -2.18
CA GLN A 37 -7.04 15.04 -2.56
C GLN A 37 -8.52 15.13 -2.95
N HIS A 38 -9.12 14.02 -3.36
CA HIS A 38 -10.54 13.94 -3.70
C HIS A 38 -11.45 13.71 -2.50
N PHE A 39 -10.89 13.47 -1.31
CA PHE A 39 -11.69 13.37 -0.10
C PHE A 39 -12.13 14.76 0.31
N ARG A 40 -13.39 14.89 0.73
CA ARG A 40 -13.83 16.11 1.41
C ARG A 40 -12.90 16.42 2.59
N ALA A 41 -12.82 17.71 2.93
CA ALA A 41 -12.04 18.15 4.08
C ALA A 41 -12.51 17.43 5.35
N THR A 42 -11.55 16.92 6.12
CA THR A 42 -11.74 16.41 7.48
C THR A 42 -10.93 17.27 8.44
N GLU A 43 -10.90 16.92 9.73
CA GLU A 43 -10.04 17.58 10.71
C GLU A 43 -8.54 17.32 10.49
N LEU A 44 -8.19 16.37 9.62
CA LEU A 44 -6.79 16.02 9.35
C LEU A 44 -6.20 16.91 8.26
N PRO A 45 -4.94 17.34 8.41
CA PRO A 45 -4.19 17.99 7.34
C PRO A 45 -3.99 17.02 6.15
N GLU A 46 -3.74 17.59 4.97
CA GLU A 46 -3.60 16.84 3.72
C GLU A 46 -2.55 15.73 3.78
N ASN A 47 -1.37 16.03 4.33
CA ASN A 47 -0.29 15.05 4.49
C ASN A 47 -0.72 13.86 5.38
N ALA A 48 -1.41 14.10 6.49
CA ALA A 48 -1.93 13.02 7.32
C ALA A 48 -2.98 12.18 6.57
N ARG A 49 -3.88 12.81 5.81
CA ARG A 49 -4.86 12.09 4.98
C ARG A 49 -4.17 11.21 3.92
N THR A 50 -3.13 11.71 3.27
CA THR A 50 -2.31 10.94 2.32
C THR A 50 -1.65 9.74 2.99
N CYS A 51 -1.06 9.92 4.18
CA CYS A 51 -0.49 8.82 4.96
C CYS A 51 -1.53 7.75 5.28
N GLU A 52 -2.74 8.13 5.69
CA GLU A 52 -3.81 7.17 6.00
C GLU A 52 -4.22 6.33 4.79
N VAL A 53 -4.26 6.93 3.59
CA VAL A 53 -4.48 6.19 2.34
C VAL A 53 -3.31 5.24 2.06
N SER A 54 -2.07 5.71 2.19
CA SER A 54 -0.88 4.88 2.01
C SER A 54 -0.84 3.69 2.98
N PHE A 55 -1.24 3.91 4.24
CA PHE A 55 -1.34 2.84 5.22
C PHE A 55 -2.37 1.78 4.84
N LEU A 56 -3.54 2.20 4.34
CA LEU A 56 -4.56 1.30 3.84
C LEU A 56 -4.07 0.50 2.63
N MET A 57 -3.29 1.12 1.74
CA MET A 57 -2.74 0.41 0.56
C MET A 57 -1.85 -0.76 0.96
N GLY A 58 -1.16 -0.70 2.11
CA GLY A 58 -0.45 -1.86 2.65
C GLY A 58 -1.35 -3.06 2.91
N SER A 59 -2.54 -2.83 3.47
CA SER A 59 -3.56 -3.87 3.67
C SER A 59 -4.07 -4.43 2.34
N VAL A 60 -4.35 -3.55 1.36
CA VAL A 60 -4.76 -3.95 0.01
C VAL A 60 -3.73 -4.88 -0.64
N VAL A 61 -2.44 -4.57 -0.51
CA VAL A 61 -1.35 -5.39 -1.03
C VAL A 61 -1.33 -6.76 -0.36
N ARG A 62 -1.42 -6.83 0.97
CA ARG A 62 -1.47 -8.12 1.68
C ARG A 62 -2.64 -8.99 1.23
N ASN A 63 -3.83 -8.41 1.08
CA ASN A 63 -4.99 -9.14 0.58
C ASN A 63 -4.75 -9.67 -0.84
N ALA A 64 -4.28 -8.81 -1.75
CA ALA A 64 -4.03 -9.17 -3.13
C ALA A 64 -2.96 -10.27 -3.27
N VAL A 65 -1.89 -10.24 -2.46
CA VAL A 65 -0.90 -11.32 -2.41
C VAL A 65 -1.55 -12.64 -1.98
N ARG A 66 -2.39 -12.63 -0.94
CA ARG A 66 -3.10 -13.84 -0.48
C ARG A 66 -4.12 -14.38 -1.48
N GLU A 67 -4.66 -13.55 -2.35
CA GLU A 67 -5.61 -13.96 -3.40
C GLU A 67 -4.93 -14.44 -4.68
N LEU A 68 -3.84 -13.78 -5.09
CA LEU A 68 -3.26 -13.95 -6.44
C LEU A 68 -2.01 -14.83 -6.48
N VAL A 69 -1.31 -14.97 -5.36
CA VAL A 69 -0.07 -15.76 -5.28
C VAL A 69 -0.37 -17.21 -4.88
N PRO A 70 0.32 -18.21 -5.44
CA PRO A 70 0.18 -19.61 -5.01
C PRO A 70 0.42 -19.77 -3.50
N LYS A 71 -0.42 -20.57 -2.82
CA LYS A 71 -0.38 -20.77 -1.37
C LYS A 71 1.01 -21.09 -0.81
N SER A 72 1.82 -21.86 -1.54
CA SER A 72 3.18 -22.22 -1.14
C SER A 72 4.14 -21.04 -1.03
N LYS A 73 3.88 -19.94 -1.75
CA LYS A 73 4.73 -18.74 -1.78
C LYS A 73 4.12 -17.54 -1.04
N GLN A 74 2.83 -17.59 -0.70
CA GLN A 74 2.11 -16.48 -0.06
C GLN A 74 2.82 -15.92 1.17
N ARG A 75 3.31 -16.79 2.07
CA ARG A 75 4.00 -16.32 3.29
C ARG A 75 5.26 -15.50 2.96
N ALA A 76 6.10 -16.00 2.06
CA ALA A 76 7.32 -15.30 1.66
C ALA A 76 7.01 -13.97 0.97
N CYS A 77 6.01 -13.95 0.07
CA CYS A 77 5.56 -12.74 -0.60
C CYS A 77 4.97 -11.70 0.35
N VAL A 78 4.15 -12.11 1.33
CA VAL A 78 3.61 -11.21 2.35
C VAL A 78 4.75 -10.64 3.19
N THR A 79 5.69 -11.47 3.66
CA THR A 79 6.85 -10.99 4.43
C THR A 79 7.71 -10.02 3.63
N SER A 80 7.94 -10.29 2.34
CA SER A 80 8.68 -9.39 1.45
C SER A 80 7.95 -8.04 1.26
N ALA A 81 6.64 -8.07 1.04
CA ALA A 81 5.82 -6.88 0.92
C ALA A 81 5.79 -6.07 2.24
N GLU A 82 5.63 -6.72 3.39
CA GLU A 82 5.66 -6.05 4.70
C GLU A 82 7.04 -5.44 5.00
N ALA A 83 8.13 -6.12 4.64
CA ALA A 83 9.47 -5.56 4.77
C ALA A 83 9.64 -4.28 3.92
N ALA A 84 9.09 -4.25 2.71
CA ALA A 84 9.08 -3.05 1.87
C ALA A 84 8.28 -1.91 2.54
N TYR A 85 7.08 -2.23 3.04
CA TYR A 85 6.22 -1.28 3.74
C TYR A 85 6.93 -0.64 4.94
N PHE A 86 7.50 -1.46 5.83
CA PHE A 86 8.17 -0.95 7.02
C PHE A 86 9.40 -0.13 6.66
N LYS A 87 10.20 -0.58 5.69
CA LYS A 87 11.34 0.18 5.22
C LYS A 87 10.93 1.57 4.70
N THR A 88 9.88 1.64 3.87
CA THR A 88 9.41 2.92 3.31
C THR A 88 9.07 3.94 4.40
N PHE A 89 8.39 3.54 5.46
CA PHE A 89 8.01 4.48 6.53
C PHE A 89 9.10 4.69 7.59
N ASP A 90 9.97 3.72 7.81
CA ASP A 90 11.13 3.87 8.68
C ASP A 90 12.15 4.85 8.08
N ASP A 91 12.45 4.72 6.78
CA ASP A 91 13.34 5.67 6.08
C ASP A 91 12.80 7.12 6.15
N GLN A 92 11.47 7.28 6.14
CA GLN A 92 10.80 8.58 6.29
C GLN A 92 10.69 9.06 7.74
N SER A 93 11.05 8.22 8.72
CA SER A 93 11.00 8.54 10.14
C SER A 93 12.29 9.14 10.69
N ASP A 94 13.34 9.22 9.87
CA ASP A 94 14.61 9.85 10.25
C ASP A 94 14.43 11.36 10.48
N ASP A 95 13.46 11.96 9.81
CA ASP A 95 13.08 13.36 10.00
C ASP A 95 11.94 13.52 11.03
N SER A 96 11.95 14.66 11.72
CA SER A 96 10.83 15.02 12.60
C SER A 96 9.56 15.24 11.80
N LEU A 97 8.44 14.70 12.29
CA LEU A 97 7.14 14.93 11.68
C LEU A 97 6.83 16.44 11.62
N PRO A 98 6.25 16.94 10.52
CA PRO A 98 5.71 18.29 10.46
C PRO A 98 4.76 18.56 11.64
N PRO A 99 4.70 19.79 12.19
CA PRO A 99 3.90 20.10 13.37
C PRO A 99 2.43 19.68 13.26
N GLU A 100 1.83 19.83 12.09
CA GLU A 100 0.46 19.44 11.81
C GLU A 100 0.24 17.91 11.83
N MET A 101 1.24 17.13 11.42
CA MET A 101 1.19 15.66 11.54
C MET A 101 1.46 15.21 12.97
N ALA A 102 2.38 15.88 13.68
CA ALA A 102 2.62 15.64 15.10
C ALA A 102 1.38 15.93 15.95
N ALA A 103 0.56 16.92 15.58
CA ALA A 103 -0.72 17.18 16.23
C ALA A 103 -1.73 16.03 16.05
N VAL A 104 -1.62 15.24 14.98
CA VAL A 104 -2.49 14.08 14.70
C VAL A 104 -1.95 12.80 15.33
N TYR A 105 -0.66 12.53 15.15
CA TYR A 105 -0.02 11.26 15.54
C TYR A 105 0.70 11.30 16.90
N GLY A 106 0.77 12.48 17.51
CA GLY A 106 1.46 12.70 18.78
C GLY A 106 2.98 12.59 18.62
N SER A 107 3.64 12.03 19.64
CA SER A 107 5.10 11.86 19.69
C SER A 107 5.60 10.61 18.96
N MET A 108 4.75 9.95 18.16
CA MET A 108 5.10 8.72 17.49
C MET A 108 5.82 9.00 16.16
N THR A 109 6.79 8.16 15.81
CA THR A 109 7.40 8.21 14.47
C THR A 109 6.43 7.70 13.41
N LEU A 110 6.61 8.12 12.16
CA LEU A 110 5.74 7.70 11.05
C LEU A 110 5.73 6.17 10.89
N GLY A 111 6.90 5.54 11.00
CA GLY A 111 7.06 4.09 10.94
C GLY A 111 6.33 3.36 12.07
N HIS A 112 6.22 3.94 13.27
CA HIS A 112 5.42 3.37 14.34
C HIS A 112 3.92 3.48 14.02
N VAL A 113 3.47 4.66 13.57
CA VAL A 113 2.06 4.88 13.17
C VAL A 113 1.66 3.91 12.05
N ALA A 114 2.52 3.75 11.04
CA ALA A 114 2.29 2.85 9.91
C ALA A 114 2.14 1.38 10.36
N ARG A 115 3.00 0.90 11.27
CA ARG A 115 2.89 -0.46 11.84
C ARG A 115 1.55 -0.68 12.55
N ILE A 116 1.14 0.27 13.38
CA ILE A 116 -0.15 0.20 14.08
C ILE A 116 -1.29 0.20 13.07
N ALA A 117 -1.26 1.12 12.11
CA ALA A 117 -2.29 1.22 11.09
C ALA A 117 -2.43 -0.09 10.29
N LEU A 118 -1.31 -0.64 9.82
CA LEU A 118 -1.30 -1.91 9.10
C LEU A 118 -1.83 -3.06 9.96
N ALA A 119 -1.47 -3.12 11.24
CA ALA A 119 -2.03 -4.11 12.16
C ALA A 119 -3.55 -3.95 12.31
N THR A 120 -4.04 -2.72 12.53
CA THR A 120 -5.48 -2.42 12.66
C THR A 120 -6.26 -2.82 11.41
N TYR A 121 -5.77 -2.52 10.20
CA TYR A 121 -6.43 -2.96 8.97
C TYR A 121 -6.40 -4.50 8.80
N GLY A 122 -5.37 -5.16 9.35
CA GLY A 122 -5.23 -6.61 9.34
C GLY A 122 -6.23 -7.36 10.22
N GLU A 123 -6.80 -6.72 11.26
CA GLU A 123 -7.79 -7.34 12.17
C GLU A 123 -9.03 -7.84 11.42
N SER A 124 -9.38 -7.18 10.31
CA SER A 124 -10.50 -7.57 9.43
C SER A 124 -10.09 -8.49 8.28
N GLY A 125 -8.92 -9.15 8.39
CA GLY A 125 -8.37 -10.02 7.36
C GLY A 125 -7.99 -9.29 6.07
N ASP A 126 -7.64 -8.00 6.17
CA ASP A 126 -7.25 -7.13 5.05
C ASP A 126 -8.32 -6.91 3.96
N LYS A 127 -9.58 -7.25 4.25
CA LYS A 127 -10.68 -7.07 3.29
C LYS A 127 -11.03 -5.60 3.14
N LEU A 128 -10.89 -5.04 1.94
CA LEU A 128 -11.07 -3.62 1.69
C LEU A 128 -12.42 -3.07 2.19
N HIS A 129 -13.54 -3.76 1.92
CA HIS A 129 -14.86 -3.32 2.38
C HIS A 129 -15.00 -3.24 3.92
N LEU A 130 -14.18 -3.97 4.68
CA LEU A 130 -14.10 -3.88 6.14
C LEU A 130 -13.05 -2.86 6.60
N SER A 131 -12.01 -2.63 5.80
CA SER A 131 -10.97 -1.63 6.06
C SER A 131 -11.43 -0.20 5.79
N ILE A 132 -12.42 0.03 4.92
CA ILE A 132 -12.95 1.39 4.66
C ILE A 132 -13.53 2.04 5.93
N PRO A 133 -14.43 1.41 6.71
CA PRO A 133 -14.88 1.99 7.98
C PRO A 133 -13.73 2.31 8.95
N VAL A 134 -12.67 1.49 8.96
CA VAL A 134 -11.46 1.75 9.75
C VAL A 134 -10.74 3.00 9.25
N LEU A 135 -10.58 3.16 7.93
CA LEU A 135 -10.00 4.35 7.33
C LEU A 135 -10.82 5.60 7.69
N VAL A 136 -12.15 5.57 7.57
CA VAL A 136 -13.03 6.68 7.93
C VAL A 136 -12.83 7.11 9.39
N ARG A 137 -12.76 6.15 10.30
CA ARG A 137 -12.49 6.41 11.73
C ARG A 137 -11.13 7.06 11.93
N ARG A 138 -10.09 6.57 11.24
CA ARG A 138 -8.73 7.12 11.32
C ARG A 138 -8.61 8.52 10.73
N LEU A 139 -9.41 8.82 9.69
CA LEU A 139 -9.57 10.14 9.09
C LEU A 139 -10.38 11.12 9.96
N LYS A 140 -10.87 10.70 11.14
CA LYS A 140 -11.82 11.44 11.98
C LYS A 140 -13.04 11.95 11.18
N GLY A 141 -13.48 11.16 10.21
CA GLY A 141 -14.57 11.53 9.31
C GLY A 141 -15.95 11.17 9.84
N ASP A 142 -16.99 11.85 9.37
CA ASP A 142 -18.38 11.38 9.51
C ASP A 142 -18.53 10.03 8.80
N PRO A 143 -19.23 9.03 9.37
CA PRO A 143 -19.40 7.71 8.74
C PRO A 143 -19.91 7.75 7.28
N ARG A 144 -20.67 8.78 6.89
CA ARG A 144 -21.18 8.98 5.53
C ARG A 144 -20.07 9.18 4.51
N ILE A 145 -18.88 9.64 4.90
CA ILE A 145 -17.76 9.80 3.96
C ILE A 145 -17.33 8.46 3.37
N ALA A 146 -17.66 7.33 4.01
CA ALA A 146 -17.39 6.00 3.48
C ALA A 146 -17.92 5.86 2.03
N TYR A 147 -19.13 6.36 1.75
CA TYR A 147 -19.72 6.29 0.41
C TYR A 147 -18.98 7.14 -0.63
N GLU A 148 -18.33 8.21 -0.19
CA GLU A 148 -17.55 9.11 -1.04
C GLU A 148 -16.16 8.51 -1.32
N ILE A 149 -15.49 7.95 -0.30
CA ILE A 149 -14.11 7.46 -0.42
C ILE A 149 -14.00 6.04 -0.98
N SER A 150 -14.98 5.17 -0.72
CA SER A 150 -15.00 3.78 -1.21
C SER A 150 -14.69 3.68 -2.71
N PRO A 151 -15.42 4.36 -3.62
CA PRO A 151 -15.19 4.19 -5.06
C PRO A 151 -13.80 4.68 -5.51
N LEU A 152 -13.20 5.65 -4.80
CA LEU A 152 -11.86 6.17 -5.11
C LEU A 152 -10.80 5.13 -4.74
N VAL A 153 -10.89 4.62 -3.51
CA VAL A 153 -9.96 3.62 -2.98
C VAL A 153 -10.10 2.28 -3.72
N GLU A 154 -11.33 1.84 -3.99
CA GLU A 154 -11.60 0.61 -4.76
C GLU A 154 -11.05 0.68 -6.17
N ARG A 155 -11.19 1.84 -6.85
CA ARG A 155 -10.61 2.06 -8.17
C ARG A 155 -9.09 1.92 -8.13
N ARG A 156 -8.43 2.56 -7.17
CA ARG A 156 -6.97 2.46 -7.00
C ARG A 156 -6.56 1.02 -6.73
N ALA A 157 -7.20 0.37 -5.77
CA ALA A 157 -6.96 -1.03 -5.43
C ALA A 157 -7.11 -1.93 -6.66
N LYS A 158 -8.21 -1.81 -7.41
CA LYS A 158 -8.46 -2.60 -8.62
C LYS A 158 -7.38 -2.39 -9.69
N THR A 159 -6.96 -1.15 -9.94
CA THR A 159 -5.88 -0.86 -10.90
C THR A 159 -4.57 -1.55 -10.48
N LEU A 160 -4.21 -1.39 -9.21
CA LEU A 160 -3.03 -1.99 -8.60
C LEU A 160 -3.04 -3.52 -8.66
N THR A 161 -4.12 -4.16 -8.22
CA THR A 161 -4.24 -5.63 -8.23
C THR A 161 -4.31 -6.20 -9.64
N SER A 162 -4.94 -5.51 -10.58
CA SER A 162 -4.99 -5.93 -11.98
C SER A 162 -3.60 -5.88 -12.62
N ALA A 163 -2.83 -4.81 -12.38
CA ALA A 163 -1.45 -4.71 -12.86
C ALA A 163 -0.57 -5.81 -12.25
N PHE A 164 -0.66 -6.03 -10.94
CA PHE A 164 0.10 -7.08 -10.27
C PHE A 164 -0.25 -8.49 -10.78
N SER A 165 -1.54 -8.78 -10.97
CA SER A 165 -2.00 -10.05 -11.55
C SER A 165 -1.46 -10.27 -12.95
N HIS A 166 -1.43 -9.21 -13.78
CA HIS A 166 -0.87 -9.28 -15.13
C HIS A 166 0.62 -9.62 -15.12
N VAL A 167 1.40 -8.94 -14.26
CA VAL A 167 2.85 -9.17 -14.14
C VAL A 167 3.13 -10.59 -13.64
N ILE A 168 2.43 -11.08 -12.62
CA ILE A 168 2.60 -12.47 -12.13
C ILE A 168 2.34 -13.48 -13.27
N ARG A 169 1.28 -13.28 -14.07
CA ARG A 169 0.95 -14.18 -15.18
C ARG A 169 2.05 -14.19 -16.24
N GLN A 170 2.62 -13.03 -16.56
CA GLN A 170 3.73 -12.94 -17.51
C GLN A 170 4.97 -13.68 -17.01
N CYS A 171 5.32 -13.55 -15.73
CA CYS A 171 6.47 -14.24 -15.14
C CYS A 171 6.28 -15.76 -15.01
N ASN A 172 5.04 -16.25 -14.94
CA ASN A 172 4.74 -17.69 -14.89
C ASN A 172 4.54 -18.32 -16.29
N ALA A 173 4.39 -17.52 -17.34
CA ALA A 173 4.20 -17.99 -18.73
C ALA A 173 5.53 -18.17 -19.49
N THR A 174 6.64 -17.77 -18.89
CA THR A 174 8.02 -17.94 -19.37
C THR A 174 8.72 -19.05 -18.61
#